data_AF-A0A920TH25-F1
#
_entry.id   AF-A0A920TH25-F1
#
_cell.length_a   1.000
_cell.length_b   1.000
_cell.length_c   1.000
_cell.angle_alpha   90.00
_cell.angle_beta   90.00
_cell.angle_gamma   90.00
#
_symmetry.space_group_name_H-M   'P 1'
#
loop_
_entity.id
_entity.type
_entity.pdbx_description
1 polymer ?
#
loop_
_entity_poly.entity_id
_entity_poly.type
_entity_poly.pdbx_seq_one_letter_code
_entity_poly.pdbx_strand_id
1 'polypeptide(L)' 'MDYGGWGIRYGKNGKAYNVSGDRGVLLTFKNGSRVMIGSGEVDSLNSAINENL' A
#
# COMPACT_ATOMS: atom_id res chain seq x y z
N MET A 1 -7.43 18.14 -14.03
CA MET A 1 -6.28 18.11 -13.11
C MET A 1 -6.35 16.76 -12.41
N ASP A 2 -6.12 15.67 -13.15
CA ASP A 2 -6.46 14.32 -12.67
C ASP A 2 -5.43 13.33 -13.20
N TYR A 3 -4.26 13.34 -12.57
CA TYR A 3 -3.47 12.13 -12.48
C TYR A 3 -3.77 11.57 -11.08
N GLY A 4 -5.00 11.11 -10.78
CA GLY A 4 -5.61 9.95 -11.44
C GLY A 4 -4.84 8.65 -11.14
N GLY A 5 -3.88 8.69 -10.21
CA GLY A 5 -2.86 7.66 -10.02
C GLY A 5 -3.27 6.47 -9.16
N TRP A 6 -4.40 5.84 -9.47
CA TRP A 6 -4.75 4.50 -8.96
C TRP A 6 -4.06 3.44 -9.81
N GLY A 7 -3.45 2.44 -9.19
CA GLY A 7 -2.75 1.39 -9.92
C GLY A 7 -1.49 0.87 -9.24
N ILE A 8 -0.83 -0.05 -9.94
CA ILE A 8 0.37 -0.73 -9.45
C ILE A 8 1.60 0.01 -9.93
N ARG A 9 2.39 0.57 -9.01
CA ARG A 9 3.68 1.19 -9.29
C ARG A 9 4.80 0.22 -8.93
N TYR A 10 5.70 0.00 -9.87
CA TYR A 10 6.90 -0.81 -9.67
C TYR A 10 8.11 0.12 -9.68
N GLY A 11 8.93 0.09 -8.62
CA GLY A 11 10.15 0.87 -8.53
C GLY A 11 11.23 0.15 -7.74
N LYS A 12 12.46 0.70 -7.73
CA LYS A 12 13.60 0.14 -6.98
C LYS A 12 13.33 -0.03 -5.49
N ASN A 13 12.40 0.73 -4.92
CA ASN A 13 12.08 0.74 -3.49
C ASN A 13 10.93 -0.19 -3.10
N GLY A 14 10.32 -0.91 -4.04
CA GLY A 14 9.20 -1.83 -3.79
C GLY A 14 8.05 -1.68 -4.77
N LYS A 15 6.95 -2.38 -4.48
CA LYS A 15 5.69 -2.28 -5.22
C LYS A 15 4.71 -1.42 -4.43
N ALA A 16 3.97 -0.54 -5.09
CA ALA A 16 2.88 0.18 -4.45
C ALA A 16 1.57 -0.11 -5.19
N TYR A 17 0.57 -0.59 -4.47
CA TYR A 17 -0.79 -0.79 -4.93
C TYR A 17 -1.62 0.34 -4.36
N ASN A 18 -1.90 1.36 -5.17
CA ASN A 18 -2.74 2.47 -4.70
C ASN A 18 -4.17 2.23 -5.18
N VAL A 19 -5.12 2.01 -4.25
CA VAL A 19 -6.53 1.72 -4.55
C VAL A 19 -7.41 2.94 -4.32
N SER A 20 -7.15 3.70 -3.25
CA SER A 20 -7.82 4.96 -2.92
C SER A 20 -6.97 5.78 -1.92
N GLY A 21 -7.25 7.07 -1.73
CA GLY A 21 -6.54 7.95 -0.79
C GLY A 21 -5.09 8.38 -1.11
N ASP A 22 -4.55 9.19 -0.21
CA ASP A 22 -3.16 9.71 -0.18
C ASP A 22 -2.30 9.05 0.92
N ARG A 23 -2.90 8.12 1.67
CA ARG A 23 -2.26 7.37 2.77
C ARG A 23 -2.40 5.87 2.54
N GLY A 24 -1.63 5.06 3.28
CA GLY A 24 -1.62 3.61 3.11
C GLY A 24 -0.76 2.87 4.13
N VAL A 25 -0.77 1.55 4.04
CA VAL A 25 0.03 0.65 4.89
C VAL A 25 1.25 0.16 4.10
N LEU A 26 2.44 0.25 4.70
CA LEU A 26 3.68 -0.28 4.13
C LEU A 26 4.06 -1.60 4.78
N LEU A 27 4.07 -2.66 3.98
CA LEU A 27 4.47 -4.01 4.39
C LEU A 27 5.94 -4.23 4.05
N THR A 28 6.71 -4.67 5.05
CA THR A 28 8.09 -5.12 4.87
C THR A 28 8.13 -6.63 5.08
N PHE A 29 8.44 -7.37 4.01
CA PHE A 29 8.56 -8.82 4.07
C PHE A 29 9.91 -9.24 4.63
N LYS A 30 9.99 -10.46 5.17
CA LYS A 30 11.22 -11.03 5.74
C LYS A 30 12.39 -11.09 4.74
N ASN A 31 12.10 -11.14 3.44
CA ASN A 31 13.09 -11.10 2.36
C ASN A 31 13.58 -9.68 2.01
N GLY A 32 13.18 -8.65 2.77
CA GLY A 32 13.54 -7.25 2.55
C GLY A 32 12.74 -6.54 1.45
N SER A 33 11.86 -7.25 0.74
CA SER A 33 10.95 -6.62 -0.22
C SER A 33 9.87 -5.79 0.48
N ARG A 34 9.41 -4.74 -0.19
CA ARG A 34 8.44 -3.80 0.35
C ARG A 34 7.22 -3.67 -0.56
N VAL A 35 6.03 -3.68 0.04
CA VAL A 35 4.77 -3.46 -0.65
C VAL A 35 3.97 -2.39 0.08
N MET A 36 3.59 -1.31 -0.61
CA MET A 36 2.69 -0.29 -0.08
C MET A 36 1.27 -0.53 -0.60
N ILE A 37 0.27 -0.47 0.27
CA ILE A 37 -1.15 -0.53 -0.10
C ILE A 37 -1.80 0.79 0.31
N GLY A 38 -2.14 1.62 -0.68
CA GLY A 38 -2.82 2.90 -0.49
C GLY A 38 -4.33 2.72 -0.36
N SER A 39 -4.91 3.31 0.69
CA SER A 39 -6.34 3.28 0.99
C SER A 39 -6.77 4.60 1.63
N GLY A 40 -7.99 5.06 1.32
CA GLY A 40 -8.65 6.15 2.06
C GLY A 40 -8.97 5.77 3.51
N GLU A 41 -9.08 4.48 3.82
CA GLU A 41 -9.36 3.91 5.14
C GLU A 41 -8.15 3.14 5.68
N VAL A 42 -7.10 3.86 6.03
CA VAL A 42 -5.82 3.25 6.44
C VAL A 42 -5.93 2.42 7.72
N ASP A 43 -6.72 2.88 8.70
CA ASP A 43 -6.82 2.23 10.00
C ASP A 43 -7.52 0.86 9.91
N SER A 44 -8.62 0.79 9.17
CA SER A 44 -9.33 -0.47 8.87
C SER A 44 -8.44 -1.45 8.12
N LEU A 45 -7.73 -0.97 7.09
CA LEU A 45 -6.80 -1.78 6.31
C LEU A 45 -5.66 -2.34 7.19
N ASN A 46 -5.07 -1.50 8.03
CA ASN A 46 -3.99 -1.93 8.93
C ASN A 46 -4.49 -2.98 9.93
N SER A 47 -5.69 -2.81 10.47
CA SER A 47 -6.29 -3.77 11.41
C SER A 47 -6.51 -5.13 10.76
N ALA A 48 -7.12 -5.16 9.57
CA ALA A 48 -7.35 -6.39 8.81
C ALA A 48 -6.04 -7.11 8.43
N ILE A 49 -4.97 -6.36 8.12
CA ILE A 49 -3.66 -6.94 7.86
C ILE A 49 -3.10 -7.59 9.13
N ASN A 50 -3.11 -6.90 10.27
CA ASN A 50 -2.56 -7.42 11.52
C ASN A 50 -3.33 -8.64 12.07
N GLU A 51 -4.63 -8.75 11.79
CA GLU A 51 -5.42 -9.94 12.14
C GLU A 51 -4.98 -11.21 11.38
N ASN A 52 -4.31 -11.05 10.23
CA ASN A 52 -3.95 -12.15 9.32
C ASN A 52 -2.43 -12.37 9.19
N LEU A 53 -1.61 -11.69 10.00
CA LEU A 53 -0.14 -11.84 10.07
C LEU A 53 0.29 -12.79 11.19
#